data_AF-A0A8S4FSY3-F1
#
_entry.id   AF-A0A8S4FSY3-F1
#
_cell.length_a   1.000
_cell.length_b   1.000
_cell.length_c   1.000
_cell.angle_alpha   90.00
_cell.angle_beta   90.00
_cell.angle_gamma   90.00
#
_symmetry.space_group_name_H-M   'P 1'
#
loop_
_entity.id
_entity.type
_entity.pdbx_description
1 polymer ?
#
loop_
_entity_poly.entity_id
_entity_poly.type
_entity_poly.pdbx_seq_one_letter_code
_entity_poly.pdbx_strand_id
1 'polypeptide(L)'
;KYFSIYELTKNLRQTEEDFVRNLNLLRTGDRACLNFFNNLVVKKVPTRDEAQNMTNLVATRREAKEINDNFYAHLRNSAKHEDQDEYTSEVVNTGYFNYRDLPRTTPIYPYDQFCMIYQQDLPFCVGTRIMCTANSGDPLHFNGDIGTIVKIEKKGEELTVTMNREYDGRDL
;
A
#
# COMPACT_ATOMS: atom_id res chain seq x y z
N LYS A 1 35.19 -11.66 -19.90
CA LYS A 1 34.39 -11.81 -18.66
C LYS A 1 33.25 -12.76 -18.96
N TYR A 2 33.16 -13.89 -18.27
CA TYR A 2 32.04 -14.83 -18.41
C TYR A 2 31.01 -14.48 -17.35
N PHE A 3 29.74 -14.36 -17.76
CA PHE A 3 28.62 -14.24 -16.84
C PHE A 3 28.05 -15.63 -16.63
N SER A 4 27.87 -16.02 -15.36
CA SER A 4 27.18 -17.25 -14.97
C SER A 4 25.84 -16.89 -14.35
N ILE A 5 24.81 -17.66 -14.69
CA ILE A 5 23.46 -17.48 -14.13
C ILE A 5 23.33 -18.39 -12.91
N TYR A 6 22.84 -17.84 -11.82
CA TYR A 6 22.50 -18.56 -10.60
C TYR A 6 21.01 -18.36 -10.32
N GLU A 7 20.30 -19.45 -10.03
CA GLU A 7 18.87 -19.44 -9.69
C GLU A 7 18.68 -19.87 -8.23
N LEU A 8 17.91 -19.10 -7.47
CA LEU A 8 17.51 -19.46 -6.11
C LEU A 8 16.24 -20.31 -6.18
N THR A 9 16.29 -21.53 -5.63
CA THR A 9 15.21 -22.52 -5.76
C THR A 9 14.41 -22.76 -4.48
N LYS A 10 14.91 -22.32 -3.32
CA LYS A 10 14.26 -22.54 -2.02
C LYS A 10 13.35 -21.36 -1.66
N ASN A 11 12.05 -21.62 -1.50
CA ASN A 11 11.09 -20.64 -0.99
C ASN A 11 11.27 -20.50 0.54
N LEU A 12 11.29 -19.26 1.03
CA LEU A 12 11.39 -18.91 2.46
C LEU A 12 10.15 -18.19 3.00
N ARG A 13 9.22 -17.80 2.13
CA ARG A 13 8.01 -17.03 2.47
C ARG A 13 6.83 -17.95 2.79
N GLN A 14 6.69 -19.04 2.05
CA GLN A 14 5.67 -20.06 2.28
C GLN A 14 6.33 -21.40 2.51
N THR A 15 5.91 -22.12 3.55
CA THR A 15 6.51 -23.39 3.96
C THR A 15 5.65 -24.58 3.60
N GLU A 16 4.38 -24.36 3.24
CA GLU A 16 3.42 -25.40 2.88
C GLU A 16 3.73 -25.96 1.49
N GLU A 17 4.21 -27.21 1.44
CA GLU A 17 4.67 -27.86 0.20
C GLU A 17 3.61 -27.87 -0.91
N ASP A 18 2.35 -28.17 -0.57
CA ASP A 18 1.25 -28.19 -1.51
C ASP A 18 0.98 -26.80 -2.11
N PHE A 19 1.12 -25.74 -1.31
CA PHE A 19 0.94 -24.36 -1.77
C PHE A 19 2.08 -23.94 -2.70
N VAL A 20 3.33 -24.22 -2.31
CA VAL A 20 4.54 -23.94 -3.12
C VAL A 20 4.50 -24.69 -4.44
N ARG A 21 4.08 -25.96 -4.44
CA ARG A 21 3.92 -26.75 -5.68
C ARG A 21 2.92 -26.11 -6.62
N ASN A 22 1.74 -25.72 -6.13
CA ASN A 22 0.71 -25.10 -6.96
C ASN A 22 1.10 -23.70 -7.45
N LEU A 23 1.84 -22.91 -6.67
CA LEU A 23 2.43 -21.65 -7.14
C LEU A 23 3.42 -21.87 -8.29
N ASN A 24 4.25 -22.92 -8.21
CA ASN A 24 5.20 -23.25 -9.28
C ASN A 24 4.49 -23.68 -10.57
N LEU A 25 3.39 -24.44 -10.48
CA LEU A 25 2.54 -24.78 -11.62
C LEU A 25 1.89 -23.52 -12.23
N LEU A 26 1.39 -22.62 -11.40
CA LEU A 26 0.81 -21.34 -11.85
C LEU A 26 1.86 -20.49 -12.59
N ARG A 27 3.11 -20.45 -12.09
CA ARG A 27 4.23 -19.73 -12.71
C ARG A 27 4.54 -20.20 -14.14
N THR A 28 4.38 -21.49 -14.42
CA THR A 28 4.57 -22.06 -15.77
C THR A 28 3.30 -22.02 -16.62
N GLY A 29 2.20 -21.46 -16.10
CA GLY A 29 0.92 -21.41 -16.79
C GLY A 29 0.16 -22.74 -16.83
N ASP A 30 0.54 -23.71 -15.99
CA ASP A 30 -0.13 -25.00 -15.93
C ASP A 30 -1.46 -24.88 -15.16
N ARG A 31 -2.57 -25.20 -15.86
CA ARG A 31 -3.93 -25.10 -15.34
C ARG A 31 -4.29 -26.17 -14.31
N ALA A 32 -3.45 -27.19 -14.12
CA ALA A 32 -3.66 -28.20 -13.09
C ALA A 32 -3.76 -27.59 -11.67
N CYS A 33 -3.13 -26.43 -11.44
CA CYS A 33 -3.19 -25.72 -10.16
C CYS A 33 -4.54 -25.06 -9.85
N LEU A 34 -5.42 -24.87 -10.85
CA LEU A 34 -6.66 -24.11 -10.67
C LEU A 34 -7.59 -24.76 -9.65
N ASN A 35 -7.66 -26.10 -9.62
CA ASN A 35 -8.47 -26.81 -8.64
C ASN A 35 -8.04 -26.52 -7.20
N PHE A 36 -6.73 -26.38 -6.96
CA PHE A 36 -6.22 -26.04 -5.63
C PHE A 36 -6.64 -24.62 -5.23
N PHE A 37 -6.37 -23.61 -6.07
CA PHE A 37 -6.67 -22.22 -5.74
C PHE A 37 -8.18 -21.91 -5.70
N ASN A 38 -8.97 -22.52 -6.59
CA ASN A 38 -10.43 -22.36 -6.58
C ASN A 38 -11.07 -22.88 -5.29
N ASN A 39 -10.47 -23.89 -4.65
CA ASN A 39 -10.93 -24.40 -3.36
C ASN A 39 -10.54 -23.50 -2.17
N LEU A 40 -9.58 -22.60 -2.35
CA LEU A 40 -9.20 -21.61 -1.34
C LEU A 40 -10.10 -20.36 -1.38
N VAL A 41 -10.98 -20.24 -2.37
CA VAL A 41 -11.94 -19.15 -2.45
C VAL A 41 -12.81 -19.17 -1.20
N VAL A 42 -12.79 -18.06 -0.45
CA VAL A 42 -13.53 -17.94 0.79
C VAL A 42 -15.02 -18.10 0.49
N LYS A 43 -15.65 -19.12 1.07
CA LYS A 43 -17.08 -19.43 0.84
C LYS A 43 -18.02 -18.42 1.51
N LYS A 44 -17.51 -17.68 2.50
CA LYS A 44 -18.23 -16.64 3.24
C LYS A 44 -17.50 -15.33 3.01
N VAL A 45 -18.21 -14.33 2.50
CA VAL A 45 -17.68 -12.98 2.38
C VAL A 45 -17.30 -12.49 3.79
N PRO A 46 -16.05 -12.04 4.03
CA PRO A 46 -15.68 -11.48 5.32
C PRO A 46 -16.64 -10.36 5.73
N THR A 47 -16.93 -10.26 7.02
CA THR A 47 -17.63 -9.10 7.57
C THR A 47 -16.82 -7.83 7.30
N ARG A 48 -17.47 -6.66 7.35
CA ARG A 48 -16.79 -5.38 7.09
C ARG A 48 -15.61 -5.15 8.05
N ASP A 49 -15.78 -5.50 9.32
CA ASP A 49 -14.74 -5.37 10.36
C ASP A 49 -13.56 -6.32 10.11
N GLU A 50 -13.84 -7.55 9.65
CA GLU A 50 -12.80 -8.50 9.24
C GLU A 50 -12.05 -7.98 8.01
N ALA A 51 -12.78 -7.48 7.01
CA ALA A 51 -12.21 -6.98 5.76
C ALA A 51 -11.34 -5.72 5.96
N GLN A 52 -11.66 -4.88 6.95
CA GLN A 52 -10.88 -3.69 7.30
C GLN A 52 -9.47 -4.04 7.81
N ASN A 53 -9.31 -5.20 8.43
CA ASN A 53 -8.02 -5.69 8.94
C ASN A 53 -7.26 -6.56 7.90
N MET A 54 -7.77 -6.65 6.67
CA MET A 54 -7.17 -7.43 5.60
C MET A 54 -6.58 -6.53 4.51
N THR A 55 -5.54 -7.03 3.84
CA THR A 55 -5.05 -6.40 2.61
C THR A 55 -5.84 -6.94 1.43
N ASN A 56 -6.67 -6.08 0.83
CA ASN A 56 -7.46 -6.42 -0.34
C ASN A 56 -6.63 -6.17 -1.61
N LEU A 57 -6.44 -7.22 -2.41
CA LEU A 57 -5.77 -7.13 -3.71
C LEU A 57 -6.82 -7.20 -4.82
N VAL A 58 -6.86 -6.17 -5.65
CA VAL A 58 -7.81 -6.03 -6.75
C VAL A 58 -7.08 -5.70 -8.05
N ALA A 59 -7.73 -5.95 -9.18
CA ALA A 59 -7.10 -5.84 -10.48
C ALA A 59 -6.86 -4.37 -10.89
N THR A 60 -7.76 -3.47 -10.48
CA THR A 60 -7.71 -2.06 -10.90
C THR A 60 -7.61 -1.10 -9.72
N ARG A 61 -7.00 0.05 -9.98
CA ARG A 61 -6.93 1.15 -9.01
C ARG A 61 -8.30 1.73 -8.67
N ARG A 62 -9.24 1.70 -9.62
CA ARG A 62 -10.62 2.17 -9.38
C ARG A 62 -11.27 1.33 -8.29
N GLU A 63 -11.20 0.00 -8.41
CA GLU A 63 -11.71 -0.92 -7.39
C GLU A 63 -11.01 -0.70 -6.05
N ALA A 64 -9.68 -0.49 -6.05
CA ALA A 64 -8.92 -0.23 -4.83
C ALA A 64 -9.38 1.07 -4.15
N LYS A 65 -9.60 2.12 -4.94
CA LYS A 65 -10.12 3.40 -4.44
C LYS A 65 -11.53 3.25 -3.87
N GLU A 66 -12.44 2.60 -4.58
CA GLU A 66 -13.81 2.38 -4.10
C GLU A 66 -13.82 1.61 -2.77
N ILE A 67 -12.98 0.59 -2.63
CA ILE A 67 -12.84 -0.16 -1.38
C ILE A 67 -12.27 0.74 -0.26
N ASN A 68 -11.21 1.49 -0.54
CA ASN A 68 -10.58 2.37 0.43
C ASN A 68 -11.52 3.49 0.90
N ASP A 69 -12.26 4.12 -0.04
CA ASP A 69 -13.22 5.18 0.27
C ASP A 69 -14.36 4.64 1.17
N ASN A 70 -14.83 3.42 0.91
CA ASN A 70 -15.84 2.76 1.74
C ASN A 70 -15.32 2.47 3.16
N PHE A 71 -14.08 2.00 3.30
CA PHE A 71 -13.48 1.77 4.62
C PHE A 71 -13.22 3.08 5.36
N TYR A 72 -12.76 4.12 4.65
CA TYR A 72 -12.55 5.44 5.23
C TYR A 72 -13.86 6.04 5.75
N ALA A 73 -14.91 6.03 4.93
CA ALA A 73 -16.23 6.50 5.34
C ALA A 73 -16.76 5.73 6.55
N HIS A 74 -16.50 4.42 6.63
CA HIS A 74 -16.90 3.64 7.79
C HIS A 74 -16.11 3.99 9.06
N LEU A 75 -14.78 4.11 8.94
CA LEU A 75 -13.91 4.57 10.03
C LEU A 75 -14.39 5.91 10.58
N ARG A 76 -14.64 6.88 9.69
CA ARG A 76 -15.07 8.24 10.05
C ARG A 76 -16.41 8.27 10.78
N ASN A 77 -17.36 7.44 10.33
CA ASN A 77 -18.70 7.34 10.91
C ASN A 77 -18.76 6.45 12.17
N SER A 78 -17.65 5.83 12.56
CA SER A 78 -17.62 5.08 13.81
C SER A 78 -17.58 6.03 15.00
N ALA A 79 -18.31 5.70 16.07
CA ALA A 79 -18.42 6.55 17.27
C ALA A 79 -17.08 6.92 17.93
N LYS A 80 -15.99 6.20 17.61
CA LYS A 80 -14.64 6.50 18.11
C LYS A 80 -13.97 7.67 17.39
N HIS A 81 -14.43 8.01 16.19
CA HIS A 81 -13.81 8.99 15.29
C HIS A 81 -14.74 10.14 14.92
N GLU A 82 -15.99 10.17 15.39
CA GLU A 82 -16.98 11.21 15.08
C GLU A 82 -16.47 12.62 15.42
N ASP A 83 -15.77 12.77 16.54
CA ASP A 83 -15.22 14.04 17.05
C ASP A 83 -13.76 14.30 16.66
N GLN A 84 -13.14 13.48 15.80
CA GLN A 84 -11.75 13.68 15.39
C GLN A 84 -11.61 14.64 14.20
N ASP A 85 -10.55 15.44 14.24
CA ASP A 85 -10.18 16.30 13.11
C ASP A 85 -9.91 15.46 11.85
N GLU A 86 -10.45 15.93 10.74
CA GLU A 86 -10.25 15.39 9.41
C GLU A 86 -9.37 16.35 8.60
N TYR A 87 -8.43 15.78 7.86
CA TYR A 87 -7.48 16.51 7.03
C TYR A 87 -7.56 15.98 5.60
N THR A 88 -7.19 16.82 4.64
CA THR A 88 -7.13 16.45 3.22
C THR A 88 -5.74 16.72 2.66
N SER A 89 -5.30 15.88 1.72
CA SER A 89 -4.06 16.15 0.97
C SER A 89 -4.25 17.30 -0.02
N GLU A 90 -3.22 18.13 -0.16
CA GLU A 90 -3.16 19.17 -1.18
C GLU A 90 -1.93 18.97 -2.06
N VAL A 91 -2.11 19.07 -3.37
CA VAL A 91 -0.98 19.19 -4.31
C VAL A 91 -0.68 20.67 -4.50
N VAL A 92 0.34 21.16 -3.79
CA VAL A 92 0.68 22.59 -3.72
C VAL A 92 1.38 23.09 -4.99
N ASN A 93 2.11 22.23 -5.70
CA ASN A 93 2.82 22.62 -6.92
C ASN A 93 2.94 21.46 -7.91
N THR A 94 2.64 21.75 -9.17
CA THR A 94 2.97 20.92 -10.32
C THR A 94 3.72 21.78 -11.33
N GLY A 95 4.88 21.32 -11.79
CA GLY A 95 5.73 22.09 -12.69
C GLY A 95 6.21 21.28 -13.87
N TYR A 96 6.46 21.98 -14.98
CA TYR A 96 7.29 21.46 -16.07
C TYR A 96 8.74 21.83 -15.78
N PHE A 97 9.60 20.81 -15.74
CA PHE A 97 11.03 21.00 -15.54
C PHE A 97 11.76 20.54 -16.79
N ASN A 98 12.84 21.23 -17.16
CA ASN A 98 13.76 20.67 -18.13
C ASN A 98 14.54 19.55 -17.43
N TYR A 99 14.53 18.34 -17.99
CA TYR A 99 15.22 17.18 -17.42
C TYR A 99 16.70 17.47 -17.12
N ARG A 100 17.33 18.37 -17.89
CA ARG A 100 18.75 18.75 -17.73
C ARG A 100 19.02 19.60 -16.49
N ASP A 101 18.00 20.26 -15.96
CA ASP A 101 18.13 21.20 -14.84
C ASP A 101 17.87 20.52 -13.48
N LEU A 102 17.41 19.26 -13.51
CA LEU A 102 17.15 18.47 -12.30
C LEU A 102 18.39 17.68 -11.87
N PRO A 103 18.64 17.56 -10.55
CA PRO A 103 19.56 16.56 -10.03
C PRO A 103 19.24 15.17 -10.58
N ARG A 104 20.25 14.39 -10.94
CA ARG A 104 20.06 13.02 -11.47
C ARG A 104 19.31 12.08 -10.53
N THR A 105 19.19 12.45 -9.26
CA THR A 105 18.50 11.70 -8.21
C THR A 105 17.03 12.08 -8.06
N THR A 106 16.54 13.12 -8.75
CA THR A 106 15.15 13.55 -8.64
C THR A 106 14.25 12.53 -9.35
N PRO A 107 13.29 11.91 -8.65
CA PRO A 107 12.31 11.05 -9.29
C PRO A 107 11.41 11.90 -10.19
N ILE A 108 11.26 11.49 -11.46
CA ILE A 108 10.41 12.17 -12.44
C ILE A 108 9.30 11.21 -12.83
N TYR A 109 8.06 11.66 -12.67
CA TYR A 109 6.87 10.92 -13.06
C TYR A 109 6.19 11.64 -14.23
N PRO A 110 5.73 10.92 -15.26
CA PRO A 110 4.75 11.46 -16.20
C PRO A 110 3.55 12.03 -15.44
N TYR A 111 2.98 13.13 -15.91
CA TYR A 111 1.88 13.83 -15.23
C TYR A 111 0.71 12.90 -14.88
N ASP A 112 0.32 12.02 -15.81
CA ASP A 112 -0.75 11.05 -15.58
C ASP A 112 -0.41 10.07 -14.43
N GLN A 113 0.84 9.62 -14.33
CA GLN A 113 1.30 8.78 -13.23
C GLN A 113 1.40 9.56 -11.92
N PHE A 114 1.75 10.85 -11.99
CA PHE A 114 1.78 11.72 -10.83
C PHE A 114 0.37 11.85 -10.22
N CYS A 115 -0.65 12.18 -11.02
CA CYS A 115 -2.03 12.28 -10.55
C CYS A 115 -2.60 10.93 -10.06
N MET A 116 -2.01 9.82 -10.53
CA MET A 116 -2.30 8.50 -10.00
C MET A 116 -1.68 8.29 -8.60
N ILE A 117 -0.45 8.71 -8.34
CA ILE A 117 0.21 8.45 -7.06
C ILE A 117 -0.22 9.49 -6.00
N TYR A 118 -0.26 10.76 -6.41
CA TYR A 118 -0.54 11.90 -5.54
C TYR A 118 -1.93 12.44 -5.86
N GLN A 119 -2.90 12.00 -5.09
CA GLN A 119 -4.28 12.45 -5.21
C GLN A 119 -4.48 13.76 -4.45
N GLN A 120 -5.18 14.71 -5.07
CA GLN A 120 -5.75 15.85 -4.36
C GLN A 120 -6.93 15.39 -3.52
N ASP A 121 -7.19 16.12 -2.43
CA ASP A 121 -8.34 15.95 -1.56
C ASP A 121 -8.49 14.53 -1.00
N LEU A 122 -7.37 13.81 -0.79
CA LEU A 122 -7.39 12.50 -0.15
C LEU A 122 -7.65 12.72 1.35
N PRO A 123 -8.80 12.31 1.88
CA PRO A 123 -9.13 12.57 3.27
C PRO A 123 -8.41 11.55 4.17
N PHE A 124 -7.96 12.01 5.33
CA PHE A 124 -7.32 11.17 6.34
C PHE A 124 -7.54 11.72 7.75
N CYS A 125 -7.56 10.80 8.71
CA CYS A 125 -7.62 11.08 10.14
C CYS A 125 -6.87 10.00 10.92
N VAL A 126 -6.75 10.17 12.24
CA VAL A 126 -6.20 9.12 13.11
C VAL A 126 -7.02 7.83 12.94
N GLY A 127 -6.35 6.68 12.88
CA GLY A 127 -6.95 5.37 12.58
C GLY A 127 -6.95 5.00 11.09
N THR A 128 -6.63 5.93 10.20
CA THR A 128 -6.56 5.63 8.76
C THR A 128 -5.36 4.72 8.46
N ARG A 129 -5.60 3.61 7.76
CA ARG A 129 -4.53 2.75 7.24
C ARG A 129 -3.99 3.32 5.94
N ILE A 130 -2.70 3.57 5.87
CA ILE A 130 -2.02 4.25 4.75
C ILE A 130 -0.82 3.44 4.25
N MET A 131 -0.38 3.75 3.02
CA MET A 131 0.85 3.24 2.43
C MET A 131 1.75 4.40 2.04
N CYS A 132 3.03 4.34 2.40
CA CYS A 132 4.03 5.29 1.94
C CYS A 132 4.31 5.09 0.46
N THR A 133 4.23 6.14 -0.35
CA THR A 133 4.47 6.08 -1.81
C THR A 133 5.83 6.66 -2.22
N ALA A 134 6.62 7.15 -1.26
CA ALA A 134 7.93 7.73 -1.48
C ALA A 134 8.91 7.33 -0.36
N ASN A 135 10.20 7.28 -0.71
CA ASN A 135 11.26 7.14 0.28
C ASN A 135 11.52 8.52 0.90
N SER A 136 11.40 8.66 2.22
CA SER A 136 11.55 9.94 2.91
C SER A 136 13.01 10.30 3.22
N GLY A 137 13.97 9.47 2.81
CA GLY A 137 15.39 9.60 3.20
C GLY A 137 15.66 9.13 4.64
N ASP A 138 14.63 8.86 5.41
CA ASP A 138 14.70 8.16 6.69
C ASP A 138 15.02 6.68 6.45
N PRO A 139 16.09 6.13 7.06
CA PRO A 139 16.43 4.71 6.92
C PRO A 139 15.39 3.74 7.50
N LEU A 140 14.36 4.23 8.18
CA LEU A 140 13.28 3.45 8.77
C LEU A 140 11.97 3.50 7.96
N HIS A 141 11.87 4.37 6.96
CA HIS A 141 10.65 4.56 6.18
C HIS A 141 10.90 4.46 4.67
N PHE A 142 10.22 3.52 4.04
CA PHE A 142 10.39 3.21 2.63
C PHE A 142 9.07 3.24 1.87
N ASN A 143 9.17 3.48 0.56
CA ASN A 143 8.06 3.28 -0.35
C ASN A 143 7.56 1.83 -0.24
N GLY A 144 6.26 1.66 -0.04
CA GLY A 144 5.59 0.38 0.18
C GLY A 144 5.34 0.05 1.65
N ASP A 145 5.87 0.83 2.59
CA ASP A 145 5.53 0.67 4.01
C ASP A 145 4.04 0.91 4.24
N ILE A 146 3.40 0.02 4.98
CA ILE A 146 1.99 0.11 5.36
C ILE A 146 1.90 0.32 6.86
N GLY A 147 1.01 1.20 7.29
CA GLY A 147 0.79 1.50 8.70
C GLY A 147 -0.55 2.16 8.95
N THR A 148 -0.86 2.37 10.23
CA THR A 148 -2.05 3.10 10.68
C THR A 148 -1.63 4.43 11.30
N ILE A 149 -2.30 5.52 10.93
CA ILE A 149 -2.06 6.83 11.55
C ILE A 149 -2.47 6.76 13.02
N VAL A 150 -1.54 7.04 13.92
CA VAL A 150 -1.80 7.05 15.38
C VAL A 150 -1.85 8.45 15.96
N LYS A 151 -1.26 9.43 15.27
CA LYS A 151 -1.21 10.82 15.72
C LYS A 151 -1.08 11.76 14.53
N ILE A 152 -1.74 12.90 14.61
CA ILE A 152 -1.58 14.02 13.69
C ILE A 152 -1.31 15.25 14.56
N GLU A 153 -0.18 15.92 14.31
CA GLU A 153 0.20 17.14 15.01
C GLU A 153 0.24 18.29 14.03
N LYS A 154 -0.44 19.38 14.38
CA LYS A 154 -0.43 20.62 13.59
C LYS A 154 0.50 21.63 14.23
N LYS A 155 1.47 22.13 13.46
CA LYS A 155 2.35 23.22 13.85
C LYS A 155 2.31 24.32 12.80
N GLY A 156 1.44 25.31 13.02
CA GLY A 156 1.15 26.32 12.00
C GLY A 156 0.35 25.71 10.86
N GLU A 157 0.87 25.79 9.63
CA GLU A 157 0.29 25.18 8.43
C GLU A 157 0.84 23.76 8.17
N GLU A 158 1.91 23.36 8.85
CA GLU A 158 2.51 22.03 8.68
C GLU A 158 1.79 20.97 9.52
N LEU A 159 1.57 19.80 8.91
CA LEU A 159 1.05 18.61 9.57
C LEU A 159 2.14 17.54 9.66
N THR A 160 2.40 17.08 10.86
CA THR A 160 3.22 15.88 11.11
C THR A 160 2.29 14.71 11.36
N VAL A 161 2.37 13.69 10.49
CA VAL A 161 1.60 12.44 10.61
C VAL A 161 2.50 11.36 11.17
N THR A 162 2.14 10.79 12.32
CA THR A 162 2.81 9.63 12.90
C THR A 162 2.01 8.37 12.57
N MET A 163 2.68 7.38 11.98
CA MET A 163 2.07 6.07 11.71
C MET A 163 2.73 4.97 12.52
N ASN A 164 1.94 3.99 12.93
CA ASN A 164 2.42 2.70 13.43
C ASN A 164 2.50 1.71 12.27
N ARG A 165 3.71 1.23 11.94
CA ARG A 165 3.96 0.30 10.81
C ARG A 165 3.44 -1.10 11.13
N GLU A 166 2.91 -1.81 10.13
CA GLU A 166 2.36 -3.16 10.34
C GLU A 166 3.42 -4.26 10.47
N TYR A 167 4.65 -4.01 10.01
CA TYR A 167 5.66 -5.07 9.93
C TYR A 167 7.09 -4.53 9.94
N ASP A 168 7.78 -4.70 11.07
CA ASP A 168 9.22 -4.91 11.08
C ASP A 168 9.74 -5.74 12.26
N GLY A 169 8.91 -6.11 13.24
CA GLY A 169 9.37 -6.89 14.40
C GLY A 169 10.52 -6.19 15.15
N ARG A 170 10.64 -4.86 14.98
CA ARG A 170 11.54 -3.99 15.70
C ARG A 170 10.67 -3.18 16.65
N ASP A 171 10.81 -3.43 17.94
CA ASP A 171 10.28 -2.49 18.93
C ASP A 171 10.97 -1.13 18.69
N LEU A 172 10.17 -0.07 18.58
CA LEU A 172 10.65 1.32 18.54
C LEU A 172 11.28 1.70 19.89
#